data_AF-A0A5M9Q3J1-F1
#
_entry.id   AF-A0A5M9Q3J1-F1
#
_cell.length_a   1.000
_cell.length_b   1.000
_cell.length_c   1.000
_cell.angle_alpha   90.00
_cell.angle_beta   90.00
_cell.angle_gamma   90.00
#
_symmetry.space_group_name_H-M   'P 1'
#
loop_
_entity.id
_entity.type
_entity.pdbx_description
1 polymer ?
#
loop_
_entity_poly.entity_id
_entity_poly.type
_entity_poly.pdbx_seq_one_letter_code
_entity_poly.pdbx_strand_id
1 'polypeptide(L)'
;MGFTWGCLELGETLEEALRREVYEETGSNDFEILKQFATYNWGDFSYPNGDKVQPIDICYACKISKKSIDLEYQDEETKALAWVNLKTDNKHLFNPKMQQAINDYLKMEV
;
A
#
# COMPACT_ATOMS: atom_id res chain seq x y z
N MET A 1 -9.89 -3.40 -4.84
CA MET A 1 -8.82 -3.73 -3.88
C MET A 1 -7.59 -2.88 -4.17
N GLY A 2 -6.72 -2.70 -3.18
CA GLY A 2 -5.35 -2.24 -3.36
C GLY A 2 -4.46 -2.87 -2.28
N PHE A 3 -3.23 -2.38 -2.15
CA PHE A 3 -2.30 -2.75 -1.08
C PHE A 3 -2.29 -1.67 0.00
N THR A 4 -1.76 -1.91 1.20
CA THR A 4 -1.74 -0.89 2.27
C THR A 4 -1.11 0.43 1.79
N TRP A 5 -1.79 1.56 2.00
CA TRP A 5 -1.34 2.88 1.57
C TRP A 5 -1.90 3.97 2.47
N GLY A 6 -1.20 5.10 2.54
CA GLY A 6 -1.82 6.33 3.02
C GLY A 6 -0.88 7.52 2.94
N CYS A 7 -1.33 8.64 3.49
CA CYS A 7 -0.62 9.90 3.37
C CYS A 7 0.48 10.00 4.43
N LEU A 8 1.58 10.66 4.07
CA LEU A 8 2.58 11.07 5.05
C LEU A 8 2.00 12.17 5.95
N GLU A 9 1.99 11.95 7.26
CA GLU A 9 1.58 12.99 8.21
C GLU A 9 2.73 13.93 8.57
N LEU A 10 2.37 15.09 9.12
CA LEU A 10 3.35 16.09 9.54
C LEU A 10 4.24 15.55 10.68
N GLY A 11 5.53 15.47 10.40
CA GLY A 11 6.54 15.04 11.37
C GLY A 11 6.94 13.58 11.27
N GLU A 12 6.30 12.80 10.41
CA GLU A 12 6.66 11.41 10.16
C GLU A 12 7.83 11.28 9.18
N THR A 13 8.66 10.27 9.39
CA THR A 13 9.48 9.67 8.33
C THR A 13 8.63 8.76 7.46
N LEU A 14 9.13 8.43 6.25
CA LEU A 14 8.43 7.53 5.34
C LEU A 14 8.19 6.13 5.93
N GLU A 15 9.12 5.64 6.76
CA GLU A 15 8.97 4.33 7.41
C GLU A 15 8.02 4.37 8.60
N GLU A 16 7.93 5.49 9.31
CA GLU A 16 6.92 5.68 10.38
C GLU A 16 5.51 5.69 9.79
N ALA A 17 5.29 6.46 8.71
CA ALA A 17 4.02 6.44 7.98
C ALA A 17 3.69 5.04 7.49
N LEU A 18 4.62 4.33 6.84
CA LEU A 18 4.41 2.95 6.41
C LEU A 18 3.99 2.02 7.56
N ARG A 19 4.61 2.16 8.74
CA ARG A 19 4.26 1.33 9.92
C ARG A 19 2.89 1.69 10.48
N ARG A 20 2.55 2.97 10.52
CA ARG A 20 1.23 3.44 10.95
C ARG A 20 0.14 2.92 10.01
N GLU A 21 0.27 3.14 8.71
CA GLU A 21 -0.72 2.73 7.71
C GLU A 21 -0.92 1.20 7.67
N VAL A 22 0.17 0.41 7.76
CA VAL A 22 0.05 -1.05 7.85
C VAL A 22 -0.68 -1.46 9.12
N TYR A 23 -0.44 -0.78 10.25
CA TYR A 23 -1.14 -1.07 11.50
C TYR A 23 -2.62 -0.66 11.45
N GLU A 24 -2.93 0.51 10.90
CA GLU A 24 -4.30 1.00 10.74
C GLU A 24 -5.10 0.05 9.83
N GLU A 25 -4.57 -0.32 8.67
CA GLU A 25 -5.31 -1.16 7.73
C GLU A 25 -5.31 -2.66 8.07
N THR A 26 -4.37 -3.15 8.88
CA THR A 26 -4.21 -4.61 9.09
C THR A 26 -4.20 -5.06 10.54
N GLY A 27 -4.17 -4.12 11.49
CA GLY A 27 -3.96 -4.39 12.91
C GLY A 27 -2.57 -4.93 13.25
N SER A 28 -1.65 -5.02 12.29
CA SER A 28 -0.35 -5.67 12.44
C SER A 28 0.80 -4.69 12.47
N ASN A 29 1.69 -4.85 13.44
CA ASN A 29 2.97 -4.12 13.54
C ASN A 29 4.19 -5.05 13.36
N ASP A 30 3.95 -6.34 13.11
CA ASP A 30 4.99 -7.37 13.02
C ASP A 30 5.38 -7.64 11.56
N PHE A 31 6.22 -6.76 11.03
CA PHE A 31 6.77 -6.91 9.69
C PHE A 31 8.15 -6.27 9.54
N GLU A 32 8.89 -6.78 8.56
CA GLU A 32 10.20 -6.32 8.15
C GLU A 32 10.09 -5.47 6.87
N ILE A 33 10.69 -4.29 6.86
CA ILE A 33 10.87 -3.48 5.65
C ILE A 33 12.12 -3.99 4.94
N LEU A 34 11.97 -4.52 3.73
CA LEU A 34 13.10 -5.08 2.98
C LEU A 34 13.84 -4.00 2.18
N LYS A 35 13.10 -3.21 1.41
CA LYS A 35 13.65 -2.07 0.64
C LYS A 35 12.53 -1.18 0.08
N GLN A 36 12.81 0.11 -0.04
CA GLN A 36 12.09 0.98 -0.97
C GLN A 36 12.45 0.55 -2.41
N PHE A 37 11.46 0.33 -3.26
CA PHE A 37 11.71 -0.18 -4.62
C PHE A 37 11.24 0.74 -5.73
N ALA A 38 10.32 1.66 -5.44
CA ALA A 38 9.81 2.58 -6.43
C ALA A 38 9.38 3.92 -5.84
N THR A 39 9.39 4.93 -6.70
CA THR A 39 8.74 6.22 -6.49
C THR A 39 7.89 6.48 -7.73
N TYR A 40 6.60 6.68 -7.53
CA TYR A 40 5.67 6.94 -8.63
C TYR A 40 5.12 8.34 -8.54
N ASN A 41 4.94 8.95 -9.71
CA ASN A 41 4.12 10.14 -9.88
C ASN A 41 3.02 9.76 -10.85
N TRP A 42 1.77 9.71 -10.35
CA TRP A 42 0.63 9.28 -11.15
C TRP A 42 -0.01 10.42 -11.94
N GLY A 43 0.59 11.61 -11.94
CA GLY A 43 0.04 12.82 -12.53
C GLY A 43 -0.93 13.52 -11.60
N ASP A 44 -1.65 14.50 -12.14
CA ASP A 44 -2.52 15.37 -11.35
C ASP A 44 -3.79 14.65 -10.89
N PHE A 45 -4.19 14.90 -9.65
CA PHE A 45 -5.46 14.51 -9.06
C PHE A 45 -6.23 15.77 -8.68
N SER A 46 -7.53 15.80 -8.94
CA SER A 46 -8.41 16.91 -8.57
C SER A 46 -9.47 16.43 -7.61
N TYR A 47 -9.53 17.04 -6.43
CA TYR A 47 -10.57 16.79 -5.45
C TYR A 47 -11.90 17.44 -5.87
N PRO A 48 -13.05 16.94 -5.39
CA PRO A 48 -14.36 17.54 -5.70
C PRO A 48 -14.51 19.00 -5.30
N ASN A 49 -13.73 19.47 -4.32
CA ASN A 49 -13.69 20.86 -3.86
C ASN A 49 -12.87 21.79 -4.80
N GLY A 50 -12.21 21.24 -5.84
CA GLY A 50 -11.41 21.98 -6.81
C GLY A 50 -9.91 21.99 -6.53
N ASP A 51 -9.47 21.45 -5.40
CA ASP A 51 -8.05 21.35 -5.08
C ASP A 51 -7.34 20.41 -6.06
N LYS A 52 -6.16 20.82 -6.49
CA LYS A 52 -5.30 20.01 -7.36
C LYS A 52 -4.04 19.62 -6.63
N VAL A 53 -3.74 18.34 -6.67
CA VAL A 53 -2.53 17.77 -6.10
C VAL A 53 -1.85 16.89 -7.14
N GLN A 54 -0.56 16.67 -6.97
CA GLN A 54 0.20 15.69 -7.73
C GLN A 54 0.82 14.72 -6.73
N PRO A 55 0.11 13.62 -6.39
CA PRO A 55 0.59 12.70 -5.38
C PRO A 55 1.84 11.98 -5.87
N ILE A 56 2.77 11.80 -4.95
CA ILE A 56 3.97 11.00 -5.12
C ILE A 56 3.85 9.80 -4.18
N ASP A 57 3.87 8.60 -4.73
CA ASP A 57 3.83 7.37 -3.94
C ASP A 57 5.23 6.82 -3.76
N ILE A 58 5.58 6.49 -2.53
CA ILE A 58 6.82 5.78 -2.19
C ILE A 58 6.46 4.35 -1.84
N CYS A 59 6.97 3.38 -2.61
CA CYS A 59 6.59 1.98 -2.42
C CYS A 59 7.72 1.17 -1.80
N TYR A 60 7.36 0.39 -0.78
CA TYR A 60 8.24 -0.51 -0.05
C TYR A 60 7.85 -1.97 -0.28
N ALA A 61 8.86 -2.83 -0.35
CA ALA A 61 8.69 -4.26 -0.23
C ALA A 61 8.84 -4.65 1.24
N CYS A 62 7.85 -5.37 1.76
CA CYS A 62 7.80 -5.80 3.15
C CYS A 62 7.66 -7.31 3.24
N LYS A 63 8.16 -7.87 4.33
CA LYS A 63 7.96 -9.27 4.70
C LYS A 63 7.15 -9.36 5.98
N ILE A 64 6.01 -10.02 5.88
CA ILE A 64 5.06 -10.19 6.98
C ILE A 64 4.61 -11.65 7.06
N SER A 65 4.46 -12.15 8.27
CA SER A 65 3.95 -13.50 8.49
C SER A 65 2.44 -13.53 8.29
N LYS A 66 1.94 -14.54 7.56
CA LYS A 66 0.49 -14.75 7.41
C LYS A 66 -0.24 -14.93 8.75
N LYS A 67 0.46 -15.38 9.79
CA LYS A 67 -0.10 -15.55 11.14
C LYS A 67 -0.25 -14.23 11.90
N SER A 68 0.45 -13.18 11.46
CA SER A 68 0.42 -11.85 12.07
C SER A 68 -0.68 -10.97 11.48
N ILE A 69 -1.48 -11.50 10.54
CA ILE A 69 -2.64 -10.82 9.94
C ILE A 69 -3.92 -11.55 10.37
N ASP A 70 -4.83 -10.80 10.99
CA ASP A 70 -6.21 -11.21 11.20
C ASP A 70 -7.04 -10.81 9.97
N LEU A 71 -7.53 -11.80 9.21
CA LEU A 71 -8.33 -11.53 8.01
C LEU A 71 -9.74 -11.01 8.32
N GLU A 72 -10.19 -11.16 9.57
CA GLU A 72 -11.46 -10.62 10.04
C GLU A 72 -11.32 -9.17 10.56
N TYR A 73 -10.10 -8.62 10.57
CA TYR A 73 -9.86 -7.21 10.93
C TYR A 73 -10.62 -6.27 9.99
N GLN A 74 -11.28 -5.28 10.58
CA GLN A 74 -12.02 -4.24 9.88
C GLN A 74 -11.96 -2.94 10.66
N ASP A 75 -11.95 -1.83 9.94
CA ASP A 75 -12.08 -0.48 10.48
C ASP A 75 -12.78 0.45 9.47
N GLU A 76 -12.61 1.77 9.62
CA GLU A 76 -13.25 2.75 8.72
C GLU A 76 -12.70 2.69 7.28
N GLU A 77 -11.43 2.32 7.10
CA GLU A 77 -10.74 2.28 5.81
C GLU A 77 -10.68 0.86 5.22
N THR A 78 -10.69 -0.16 6.08
CA THR A 78 -10.54 -1.57 5.77
C THR A 78 -11.84 -2.34 5.97
N LYS A 79 -12.47 -2.71 4.85
CA LYS A 79 -13.68 -3.55 4.86
C LYS A 79 -13.40 -5.05 4.85
N ALA A 80 -12.25 -5.47 4.33
CA ALA A 80 -11.84 -6.85 4.22
C ALA A 80 -10.35 -6.95 3.87
N LEU A 81 -9.68 -7.95 4.43
CA LEU A 81 -8.30 -8.32 4.09
C LEU A 81 -8.26 -9.67 3.38
N ALA A 82 -7.32 -9.82 2.45
CA ALA A 82 -7.11 -11.08 1.74
C ALA A 82 -5.66 -11.24 1.28
N TRP A 83 -5.16 -12.48 1.37
CA TRP A 83 -3.93 -12.86 0.71
C TRP A 83 -4.19 -13.12 -0.76
N VAL A 84 -3.53 -12.36 -1.64
CA VAL A 84 -3.69 -12.47 -3.09
C VAL A 84 -2.39 -12.95 -3.73
N ASN A 85 -2.47 -13.94 -4.59
CA ASN A 85 -1.35 -14.33 -5.44
C ASN A 85 -1.22 -13.33 -6.58
N LEU A 86 -0.10 -12.59 -6.59
CA LEU A 86 0.12 -11.51 -7.55
C LEU A 86 0.15 -11.98 -9.02
N LYS A 87 0.47 -13.25 -9.28
CA LYS A 87 0.62 -13.80 -10.64
C LYS A 87 -0.65 -14.48 -11.17
N THR A 88 -1.48 -15.07 -10.29
CA THR A 88 -2.57 -15.96 -10.72
C THR A 88 -3.95 -15.38 -10.49
N ASP A 89 -4.13 -14.59 -9.43
CA ASP A 89 -5.47 -14.19 -9.01
C ASP A 89 -5.94 -12.99 -9.81
N ASN A 90 -7.24 -12.92 -10.11
CA ASN A 90 -7.82 -11.74 -10.74
C ASN A 90 -7.92 -10.59 -9.73
N LYS A 91 -7.43 -9.41 -10.12
CA LYS A 91 -7.31 -8.23 -9.25
C LYS A 91 -8.12 -7.09 -9.82
N HIS A 92 -9.25 -6.81 -9.18
CA HIS A 92 -10.02 -5.60 -9.46
C HIS A 92 -9.41 -4.43 -8.67
N LEU A 93 -8.33 -3.86 -9.21
CA LEU A 93 -7.64 -2.71 -8.63
C LEU A 93 -8.54 -1.47 -8.73
N PHE A 94 -8.67 -0.71 -7.64
CA PHE A 94 -9.47 0.52 -7.68
C PHE A 94 -8.83 1.59 -8.56
N ASN A 95 -7.49 1.65 -8.56
CA ASN A 95 -6.69 2.45 -9.47
C ASN A 95 -5.90 1.53 -10.41
N PRO A 96 -6.22 1.49 -11.72
CA PRO A 96 -5.54 0.64 -12.69
C PRO A 96 -4.01 0.87 -12.78
N LYS A 97 -3.53 2.08 -12.42
CA LYS A 97 -2.10 2.40 -12.45
C LYS A 97 -1.28 1.57 -11.46
N MET A 98 -1.90 1.10 -10.38
CA MET A 98 -1.25 0.21 -9.40
C MET A 98 -0.77 -1.12 -10.01
N GLN A 99 -1.30 -1.52 -11.18
CA GLN A 99 -0.80 -2.69 -11.90
C GLN A 99 0.69 -2.53 -12.29
N GLN A 100 1.14 -1.30 -12.56
CA GLN A 100 2.55 -1.04 -12.81
C GLN A 100 3.41 -1.31 -11.57
N ALA A 101 2.98 -0.86 -10.39
CA ALA A 101 3.67 -1.12 -9.13
C ALA A 101 3.79 -2.62 -8.83
N ILE A 102 2.72 -3.39 -9.08
CA ILE A 102 2.75 -4.86 -8.97
C ILE A 102 3.76 -5.47 -9.94
N ASN A 103 3.77 -5.02 -11.20
CA ASN A 103 4.69 -5.55 -12.20
C ASN A 103 6.16 -5.26 -11.86
N ASP A 104 6.44 -4.06 -11.36
CA ASP A 104 7.78 -3.67 -10.94
C ASP A 104 8.19 -4.46 -9.69
N TYR A 105 7.28 -4.65 -8.74
CA TYR A 105 7.49 -5.52 -7.58
C TYR A 105 7.86 -6.96 -8.00
N LEU A 106 7.14 -7.53 -8.96
CA LEU A 106 7.38 -8.89 -9.46
C LEU A 106 8.70 -9.06 -10.22
N LYS A 107 9.29 -7.98 -10.73
CA LYS A 107 10.61 -7.98 -11.39
C LYS A 107 11.76 -7.83 -10.40
N MET A 108 11.47 -7.47 -9.16
CA MET A 108 12.51 -7.36 -8.14
C MET A 108 13.11 -8.74 -7.90
N GLU A 109 14.43 -8.83 -8.02
CA GLU A 109 15.18 -9.90 -7.37
C GLU A 109 15.14 -9.60 -5.86
N VAL A 110 14.44 -10.44 -5.11
CA VAL A 110 14.33 -10.40 -3.64
C VAL A 110 14.70 -11.78 -3.12
#